data_AF-A0A9X2QAB3-F1
#
_entry.id   AF-A0A9X2QAB3-F1
#
_cell.length_a   1.000
_cell.length_b   1.000
_cell.length_c   1.000
_cell.angle_alpha   90.00
_cell.angle_beta   90.00
_cell.angle_gamma   90.00
#
_symmetry.space_group_name_H-M   'P 1'
#
loop_
_entity.id
_entity.type
_entity.pdbx_description
1 polymer ?
#
loop_
_entity_poly.entity_id
_entity_poly.type
_entity_poly.pdbx_seq_one_letter_code
_entity_poly.pdbx_strand_id
1 'polypeptide(L)'
;MTPSKDVQLSIPRSVADALALPEGRKKEELQRELAISLYREDMLSFGKARELAEMSKHAFGRLLGERGVERHYGPDELAEDLRYARGEVSSHDEGTAD
;
A
#
# COMPACT_ATOMS: atom_id res chain seq x y z
N MET A 1 -14.32 -6.86 21.60
CA MET A 1 -13.61 -7.47 20.47
C MET A 1 -14.06 -6.74 19.22
N THR A 2 -13.37 -5.68 18.83
CA THR A 2 -13.65 -4.95 17.59
C THR A 2 -13.33 -5.89 16.42
N PRO A 3 -14.26 -6.11 15.46
CA PRO A 3 -13.95 -6.92 14.30
C PRO A 3 -12.88 -6.20 13.47
N SER A 4 -11.77 -6.89 13.19
CA SER A 4 -10.76 -6.41 12.24
C SER A 4 -11.44 -6.20 10.89
N LYS A 5 -11.42 -4.97 10.34
CA LYS A 5 -12.01 -4.62 9.04
C LYS A 5 -11.06 -4.99 7.90
N ASP A 6 -10.45 -6.17 7.95
CA ASP A 6 -9.48 -6.59 6.96
C ASP A 6 -10.17 -7.31 5.81
N VAL A 7 -9.76 -6.98 4.58
CA VAL A 7 -10.21 -7.68 3.37
C VAL A 7 -9.21 -8.79 3.07
N GLN A 8 -9.69 -10.04 3.00
CA GLN A 8 -8.87 -11.19 2.66
C GLN A 8 -9.09 -11.61 1.21
N LEU A 9 -7.99 -11.72 0.45
CA LEU A 9 -7.95 -12.30 -0.89
C LEU A 9 -7.24 -13.65 -0.83
N SER A 10 -7.86 -14.68 -1.40
CA SER A 10 -7.26 -16.01 -1.54
C SER A 10 -6.84 -16.24 -2.98
N ILE A 11 -5.56 -16.54 -3.18
CA ILE A 11 -5.03 -16.91 -4.50
C ILE A 11 -5.03 -18.44 -4.59
N PRO A 12 -5.67 -19.03 -5.61
CA PRO A 12 -5.63 -20.48 -5.81
C PRO A 12 -4.19 -20.98 -5.92
N ARG A 13 -3.91 -22.15 -5.33
CA ARG A 13 -2.56 -22.72 -5.31
C ARG A 13 -1.93 -22.83 -6.71
N SER A 14 -2.71 -23.28 -7.71
CA SER A 14 -2.24 -23.37 -9.09
C SER A 14 -1.77 -22.03 -9.67
N VAL A 15 -2.42 -20.93 -9.28
CA VAL A 15 -2.02 -19.57 -9.69
C VAL A 15 -0.78 -19.14 -8.93
N ALA A 16 -0.76 -19.37 -7.60
CA ALA A 16 0.39 -19.02 -6.75
C ALA A 16 1.69 -19.78 -7.14
N ASP A 17 1.56 -21.01 -7.61
CA ASP A 17 2.67 -21.85 -8.09
C ASP A 17 3.16 -21.38 -9.48
N ALA A 18 2.27 -20.80 -10.29
CA ALA A 18 2.61 -20.25 -11.61
C ALA A 18 3.25 -18.86 -11.56
N LEU A 19 3.16 -18.15 -10.42
CA LEU A 19 3.84 -16.87 -10.24
C LEU A 19 5.35 -17.08 -10.22
N ALA A 20 6.05 -16.42 -11.14
CA ALA A 20 7.52 -16.38 -11.20
C ALA A 20 8.11 -15.47 -10.10
N LEU A 21 7.75 -15.73 -8.85
CA LEU A 21 8.17 -14.99 -7.66
C LEU A 21 8.89 -15.92 -6.68
N PRO A 22 9.90 -15.43 -5.95
CA PRO A 22 10.58 -16.23 -4.92
C PRO A 22 9.60 -16.70 -3.85
N GLU A 23 9.57 -18.01 -3.57
CA GLU A 23 8.63 -18.64 -2.62
C GLU A 23 8.56 -17.91 -1.28
N GLY A 24 9.71 -17.55 -0.71
CA GLY A 24 9.80 -16.86 0.59
C GLY A 24 9.37 -15.38 0.57
N ARG A 25 9.13 -14.79 -0.60
CA ARG A 25 8.74 -13.38 -0.77
C ARG A 25 7.46 -13.18 -1.60
N LYS A 26 6.80 -14.26 -2.04
CA LYS A 26 5.58 -14.20 -2.86
C LYS A 26 4.54 -13.23 -2.29
N LYS A 27 4.27 -13.31 -0.99
CA LYS A 27 3.30 -12.43 -0.31
C LYS A 27 3.70 -10.95 -0.41
N GLU A 28 4.94 -10.63 -0.05
CA GLU A 28 5.45 -9.25 -0.07
C GLU A 28 5.42 -8.66 -1.48
N GLU A 29 5.86 -9.43 -2.48
CA GLU A 29 5.87 -8.98 -3.88
C GLU A 29 4.43 -8.79 -4.39
N LEU A 30 3.51 -9.72 -4.11
CA LEU A 30 2.10 -9.55 -4.46
C LEU A 30 1.45 -8.34 -3.79
N GLN A 31 1.78 -8.09 -2.52
CA GLN A 31 1.29 -6.95 -1.76
C GLN A 31 1.81 -5.63 -2.36
N ARG A 32 3.08 -5.59 -2.79
CA ARG A 32 3.64 -4.43 -3.53
C ARG A 32 2.96 -4.23 -4.89
N GLU A 33 2.81 -5.29 -5.68
CA GLU A 33 2.15 -5.20 -6.99
C GLU A 33 0.67 -4.77 -6.86
N LEU A 34 -0.02 -5.23 -5.82
CA LEU A 34 -1.36 -4.78 -5.49
C LEU A 34 -1.38 -3.29 -5.12
N ALA A 35 -0.47 -2.84 -4.25
CA ALA A 35 -0.36 -1.43 -3.86
C ALA A 35 -0.07 -0.52 -5.05
N ILE A 36 0.86 -0.91 -5.94
CA ILE A 36 1.16 -0.16 -7.16
C ILE A 36 -0.05 -0.09 -8.07
N SER A 37 -0.73 -1.22 -8.29
CA SER A 37 -1.90 -1.28 -9.17
C SER A 37 -3.03 -0.39 -8.63
N LEU A 38 -3.32 -0.47 -7.34
CA LEU A 38 -4.37 0.37 -6.73
C LEU A 38 -4.01 1.86 -6.74
N TYR A 39 -2.74 2.21 -6.61
CA TYR A 39 -2.30 3.62 -6.78
C TYR A 39 -2.47 4.09 -8.22
N ARG A 40 -2.03 3.28 -9.20
CA ARG A 40 -2.08 3.63 -10.63
C ARG A 40 -3.52 3.82 -11.14
N GLU A 41 -4.47 3.05 -10.61
CA GLU A 41 -5.89 3.17 -10.96
C GLU A 41 -6.63 4.22 -10.11
N ASP A 42 -5.91 5.11 -9.41
CA ASP A 42 -6.44 6.16 -8.51
C ASP A 42 -7.37 5.62 -7.39
N MET A 43 -7.27 4.34 -7.05
CA MET A 43 -8.06 3.70 -5.99
C MET A 43 -7.46 3.90 -4.60
N LEU A 44 -6.14 4.11 -4.51
CA LEU A 44 -5.43 4.44 -3.28
C LEU A 44 -4.59 5.70 -3.46
N SER A 45 -4.58 6.53 -2.41
CA SER A 45 -3.61 7.62 -2.29
C SER A 45 -2.19 7.08 -2.18
N PHE A 46 -1.20 7.94 -2.42
CA PHE A 46 0.21 7.58 -2.23
C PHE A 46 0.49 7.10 -0.80
N GLY A 47 -0.07 7.76 0.22
CA GLY A 47 0.11 7.39 1.62
C GLY A 47 -0.45 6.02 1.97
N LYS A 48 -1.66 5.69 1.48
CA LYS A 48 -2.27 4.37 1.69
C LYS A 48 -1.67 3.26 0.84
N ALA A 49 -1.21 3.56 -0.37
CA ALA A 49 -0.50 2.60 -1.20
C ALA A 49 0.86 2.21 -0.58
N ARG A 50 1.65 3.18 -0.08
CA ARG A 50 2.91 2.85 0.61
C ARG A 50 2.70 2.11 1.94
N GLU A 51 1.60 2.41 2.65
CA GLU A 51 1.20 1.70 3.87
C GLU A 51 0.88 0.24 3.55
N LEU A 52 0.06 -0.01 2.51
CA LEU A 52 -0.22 -1.35 2.02
C LEU A 52 1.05 -2.07 1.56
N ALA A 53 1.99 -1.38 0.90
CA ALA A 53 3.26 -1.97 0.47
C ALA A 53 4.26 -2.21 1.61
N GLU A 54 3.98 -1.74 2.83
CA GLU A 54 4.90 -1.73 3.98
C GLU A 54 6.24 -1.03 3.66
N MET A 55 6.17 0.08 2.91
CA MET A 55 7.34 0.80 2.41
C MET A 55 7.40 2.25 2.92
N SER A 56 8.63 2.74 3.10
CA SER A 56 8.88 4.16 3.33
C SER A 56 8.51 4.98 2.09
N LYS A 57 8.20 6.27 2.28
CA LYS A 57 7.90 7.22 1.19
C LYS A 57 8.98 7.19 0.10
N HIS A 58 10.25 7.20 0.48
CA HIS A 58 11.35 7.14 -0.48
C HIS A 58 11.44 5.79 -1.21
N ALA A 59 11.26 4.68 -0.51
CA ALA A 59 11.33 3.35 -1.11
C ALA A 59 10.19 3.12 -2.10
N PHE A 60 8.95 3.43 -1.70
CA PHE A 60 7.78 3.31 -2.57
C PHE A 60 7.85 4.25 -3.78
N GLY A 61 8.30 5.48 -3.56
CA GLY A 61 8.51 6.43 -4.65
C GLY A 61 9.56 5.98 -5.68
N ARG A 62 10.63 5.28 -5.26
CA ARG A 62 11.60 4.69 -6.18
C ARG A 62 10.99 3.53 -6.96
N LEU A 63 10.25 2.66 -6.27
CA LEU A 63 9.55 1.53 -6.87
C LEU A 63 8.58 1.97 -7.98
N LEU A 64 7.79 3.03 -7.76
CA LEU A 64 6.93 3.59 -8.81
C LEU A 64 7.73 4.06 -10.03
N GLY A 65 8.86 4.73 -9.80
CA GLY A 65 9.76 5.17 -10.87
C GLY A 65 10.36 4.00 -11.67
N GLU A 66 10.81 2.94 -10.99
CA GLU A 66 11.32 1.71 -11.62
C GLU A 66 10.24 1.00 -12.46
N ARG A 67 8.98 1.10 -12.05
CA ARG A 67 7.82 0.52 -12.74
C ARG A 67 7.21 1.44 -13.80
N GLY A 68 7.76 2.64 -14.00
CA GLY A 68 7.24 3.63 -14.95
C GLY A 68 5.84 4.15 -14.60
N VAL A 69 5.45 4.06 -13.33
CA VAL A 69 4.17 4.61 -12.86
C VAL A 69 4.39 6.09 -12.58
N GLU A 70 3.67 6.92 -13.35
CA GLU A 70 3.72 8.35 -13.20
C GLU A 70 3.29 8.74 -11.78
N ARG A 71 4.11 9.55 -11.10
CA ARG A 71 3.70 10.09 -9.80
C ARG A 71 2.66 11.16 -10.08
N HIS A 72 1.42 10.88 -9.73
CA HIS A 72 0.39 11.88 -9.61
C HIS A 72 0.71 12.75 -8.38
N TYR A 73 1.63 13.72 -8.51
CA TYR A 73 1.71 14.89 -7.64
C TYR A 73 0.47 15.76 -7.95
N GLY A 74 -0.69 15.23 -7.63
CA GLY A 74 -2.00 15.74 -8.01
C GLY A 74 -2.85 16.07 -6.79
N PRO A 75 -4.07 16.61 -7.00
CA PRO A 75 -4.99 17.05 -5.95
C PRO A 75 -5.30 16.00 -4.88
N ASP A 76 -5.02 14.72 -5.11
CA ASP A 76 -5.20 13.63 -4.14
C ASP A 76 -4.15 13.61 -3.02
N GLU A 77 -2.89 14.02 -3.27
CA GLU A 77 -1.91 14.25 -2.19
C GLU A 77 -2.36 15.43 -1.32
N LEU A 78 -2.93 16.49 -1.92
CA LEU A 78 -3.53 17.60 -1.19
C LEU A 78 -4.76 17.14 -0.39
N ALA A 79 -5.60 16.25 -0.94
CA ALA A 79 -6.76 15.73 -0.23
C ALA A 79 -6.38 14.80 0.95
N GLU A 80 -5.26 14.09 0.84
CA GLU A 80 -4.69 13.28 1.93
C GLU A 80 -4.05 14.16 3.01
N ASP A 81 -3.28 15.19 2.63
CA ASP A 81 -2.75 16.20 3.56
C ASP A 81 -3.88 16.95 4.26
N LEU A 82 -4.97 17.26 3.55
CA LEU A 82 -6.15 17.89 4.13
C LEU A 82 -6.89 16.94 5.10
N ARG A 83 -6.98 15.64 4.79
CA ARG A 83 -7.55 14.64 5.72
C ARG A 83 -6.69 14.45 6.96
N TYR A 84 -5.37 14.47 6.81
CA TYR A 84 -4.40 14.45 7.91
C TYR A 84 -4.49 15.71 8.77
N ALA A 85 -4.50 16.89 8.16
CA ALA A 85 -4.66 18.18 8.85
C ALA A 85 -6.03 18.32 9.55
N ARG A 86 -7.07 17.64 9.05
CA ARG A 86 -8.40 17.57 9.68
C ARG A 86 -8.53 16.50 10.76
N GLY A 87 -7.49 15.68 11.00
CA GLY A 87 -7.52 14.63 12.03
C GLY A 87 -8.44 13.46 11.70
N GLU A 88 -8.76 13.24 10.43
CA GLU A 88 -9.72 12.20 9.98
C GLU A 88 -9.07 10.80 9.86
N VAL A 89 -7.80 10.67 10.27
CA VAL A 89 -7.13 9.38 10.35
C VAL A 89 -7.46 8.75 11.70
N SER A 90 -8.23 7.66 11.67
CA SER A 90 -8.44 6.80 12.84
C SER A 90 -7.08 6.40 13.39
N SER A 91 -6.81 6.86 14.61
CA SER A 91 -5.67 6.53 15.45
C SER A 91 -5.37 5.04 15.40
N HIS A 92 -4.14 4.68 15.02
CA HIS A 92 -3.47 3.48 15.50
C HIS A 92 -1.98 3.79 15.71
N ASP A 93 -1.60 3.59 16.97
CA ASP A 93 -0.26 3.34 17.49
C ASP A 93 0.70 4.52 17.73
N GLU A 94 0.55 5.14 18.91
CA GLU A 94 1.71 5.59 19.70
C GLU A 94 2.04 4.49 20.71
N GLY A 95 3.09 3.72 20.41
CA GLY A 95 3.77 2.88 21.37
C GLY A 95 4.52 3.75 22.38
N THR A 96 4.05 3.75 23.62
CA THR A 96 4.77 4.23 24.79
C THR A 96 6.01 3.36 25.01
N ALA A 97 7.19 3.98 25.02
CA ALA A 97 8.38 3.43 25.66
C ALA A 97 8.82 4.43 26.74
N ASP A 98 8.70 3.99 28.00
CA ASP A 98 9.52 4.41 29.14
C ASP A 98 10.51 3.27 29.43
#